data_AF-A0A2G2ACU0-F1
#
_entry.id   AF-A0A2G2ACU0-F1
#
_cell.length_a   1.000
_cell.length_b   1.000
_cell.length_c   1.000
_cell.angle_alpha   90.00
_cell.angle_beta   90.00
_cell.angle_gamma   90.00
#
_symmetry.space_group_name_H-M   'P 1'
#
loop_
_entity.id
_entity.type
_entity.pdbx_description
1 polymer ?
#
loop_
_entity_poly.entity_id
_entity_poly.type
_entity_poly.pdbx_seq_one_letter_code
_entity_poly.pdbx_strand_id
1 'polypeptide(L)' 'MATQDLRLGVNIDHVATVRNARGGDTPDPVRAAILAQEAGADGIT' A
#
# COMPACT_ATOMS: atom_id res chain seq x y z
N MET A 1 10.69 -2.90 -30.35
CA MET A 1 11.02 -3.36 -28.99
C MET A 1 9.96 -2.79 -28.07
N ALA A 2 9.16 -3.62 -27.39
CA ALA A 2 8.26 -3.09 -26.38
C ALA A 2 9.11 -2.63 -25.19
N THR A 3 9.02 -1.35 -24.85
CA THR A 3 9.53 -0.84 -23.57
C THR A 3 8.68 -1.47 -22.48
N GLN A 4 9.31 -2.23 -21.59
CA GLN A 4 8.66 -2.67 -20.35
C GLN A 4 8.43 -1.41 -19.52
N ASP A 5 7.17 -1.06 -19.27
CA ASP A 5 6.84 0.09 -18.42
C ASP A 5 7.34 -0.17 -16.99
N LEU A 6 7.87 0.90 -16.37
CA LEU A 6 8.38 0.82 -15.00
C LEU A 6 7.19 0.65 -14.04
N ARG A 7 7.28 -0.34 -13.13
CA ARG A 7 6.20 -0.64 -12.17
C ARG A 7 6.44 0.02 -10.80
N LEU A 8 5.39 0.58 -10.22
CA LEU A 8 5.37 1.12 -8.86
C LEU A 8 4.80 0.08 -7.87
N GLY A 9 5.63 -0.35 -6.92
CA GLY A 9 5.19 -1.09 -5.74
C GLY A 9 5.05 -0.17 -4.54
N VAL A 10 3.96 -0.28 -3.77
CA VAL A 10 3.74 0.51 -2.54
C VAL A 10 3.86 -0.40 -1.32
N ASN A 11 4.84 -0.11 -0.45
CA ASN A 11 4.95 -0.78 0.84
C ASN A 11 4.01 -0.16 1.88
N ILE A 12 3.22 -0.97 2.57
CA ILE A 12 2.20 -0.51 3.53
C ILE A 12 2.53 -0.80 5.00
N ASP A 13 3.74 -1.27 5.32
CA ASP A 13 4.14 -1.63 6.69
C ASP A 13 3.93 -0.49 7.69
N HIS A 14 4.19 0.75 7.26
CA HIS A 14 4.07 1.92 8.13
C HIS A 14 2.62 2.27 8.48
N VAL A 15 1.65 1.84 7.67
CA VAL A 15 0.22 1.92 8.05
C VAL A 15 -0.04 1.02 9.26
N ALA A 16 0.50 -0.21 9.23
CA ALA A 16 0.40 -1.13 10.36
C ALA A 16 1.18 -0.63 11.59
N THR A 17 2.32 0.05 11.41
CA THR A 17 3.06 0.67 12.52
C THR A 17 2.18 1.67 13.28
N VAL A 18 1.50 2.58 12.57
CA VAL A 18 0.61 3.58 13.21
C VAL A 18 -0.58 2.90 13.91
N ARG A 19 -1.19 1.90 13.26
CA ARG A 19 -2.29 1.13 13.83
C ARG A 19 -1.87 0.47 15.15
N ASN A 20 -0.76 -0.27 15.12
CA ASN A 20 -0.27 -1.01 16.26
C ASN A 20 0.10 -0.10 17.44
N ALA A 21 0.65 1.09 17.16
CA ALA A 21 0.94 2.09 18.19
C ALA A 21 -0.32 2.63 18.89
N ARG A 22 -1.48 2.63 18.22
CA ARG A 22 -2.77 3.08 18.77
C ARG A 22 -3.56 1.97 19.47
N GLY A 23 -3.29 0.70 19.13
CA GLY A 23 -3.98 -0.45 19.71
C GLY A 23 -5.45 -0.59 19.28
N GLY A 24 -5.83 -0.04 18.12
CA GLY A 24 -7.17 -0.18 17.53
C GLY A 24 -7.11 -0.57 16.06
N ASP A 25 -8.25 -0.61 15.38
CA ASP A 25 -8.36 -1.08 13.99
C ASP A 25 -7.99 -0.04 12.93
N THR A 26 -7.68 1.19 13.34
CA THR A 26 -7.40 2.29 12.40
C THR A 26 -6.02 2.93 12.60
N PRO A 27 -5.28 3.19 11.50
CA PRO A 27 -5.64 2.91 10.10
C PRO A 27 -5.57 1.42 9.74
N ASP A 28 -6.38 0.99 8.77
CA ASP A 28 -6.37 -0.38 8.26
C ASP A 28 -5.39 -0.52 7.07
N PRO A 29 -4.35 -1.38 7.16
CA PRO A 29 -3.44 -1.65 6.05
C PRO A 29 -4.12 -2.24 4.80
N VAL A 30 -5.19 -3.02 4.95
CA VAL A 30 -5.93 -3.58 3.80
C VAL A 30 -6.60 -2.47 3.01
N ARG A 31 -7.26 -1.54 3.71
CA ARG A 31 -7.79 -0.33 3.08
C ARG A 31 -6.71 0.50 2.39
N ALA A 32 -5.52 0.62 2.98
CA ALA A 32 -4.42 1.34 2.37
C ALA A 32 -3.90 0.67 1.09
N ALA A 33 -3.84 -0.67 1.06
CA ALA A 33 -3.50 -1.44 -0.15
C ALA A 33 -4.47 -1.14 -1.30
N ILE A 34 -5.78 -1.21 -1.03
CA ILE A 34 -6.83 -0.96 -2.01
C ILE A 34 -6.70 0.46 -2.59
N LEU A 35 -6.57 1.47 -1.71
CA LEU A 35 -6.42 2.86 -2.14
C LEU A 35 -5.15 3.08 -2.97
N ALA A 36 -4.04 2.43 -2.62
CA ALA A 36 -2.81 2.51 -3.40
C ALA A 36 -2.97 1.93 -4.81
N GLN A 37 -3.66 0.79 -4.94
CA GLN A 37 -3.96 0.19 -6.25
C GLN A 37 -4.92 1.07 -7.07
N GLU A 38 -5.99 1.59 -6.45
CA GLU A 38 -6.91 2.55 -7.10
C GLU A 38 -6.20 3.83 -7.56
N ALA A 39 -5.13 4.22 -6.87
CA ALA A 39 -4.29 5.37 -7.23
C ALA A 39 -3.20 5.06 -8.26
N GLY A 40 -3.11 3.82 -8.76
CA GLY A 40 -2.18 3.44 -9.84
C GLY A 40 -0.94 2.67 -9.40
N ALA A 41 -0.90 2.12 -8.18
CA ALA A 41 0.15 1.16 -7.82
C ALA A 41 -0.02 -0.15 -8.59
N ASP A 42 1.07 -0.65 -9.16
CA ASP A 42 1.12 -1.92 -9.89
C ASP A 42 1.24 -3.14 -8.96
N GLY A 43 1.53 -2.91 -7.68
CA GLY A 43 1.68 -3.93 -6.65
C GLY A 43 1.77 -3.35 -5.25
N ILE A 44 1.54 -4.22 -4.26
CA ILE A 44 1.61 -3.90 -2.83
C ILE A 44 2.67 -4.78 -2.18
N THR A 45 3.38 -4.24 -1.19
CA THR A 45 4.37 -4.96 -0.36
C THR A 45 4.13 -4.69 1.11
#